data_AF-A0A2R7KEY2-F1
#
_entry.id   AF-A0A2R7KEY2-F1
#
_cell.length_a   1.000
_cell.length_b   1.000
_cell.length_c   1.000
_cell.angle_alpha   90.00
_cell.angle_beta   90.00
_cell.angle_gamma   90.00
#
_symmetry.space_group_name_H-M   'P 1'
#
loop_
_entity.id
_entity.type
_entity.pdbx_description
1 polymer ?
#
loop_
_entity_poly.entity_id
_entity_poly.type
_entity_poly.pdbx_seq_one_letter_code
_entity_poly.pdbx_strand_id
1 'polypeptide(L)'
;MLNIQNDSIEIKKHPFKIKLYKTLNEYYISISKPISKGSDCLPKFDVNGTDKEIVLPNESSYREMLEVINHVESFGSLDRKFEYIDTSNITLKWTAENDHDHFSPLTRITRKISESQQLDPISNDWLRNTISHKNQLGDLYFPFSFYRDGKNLFYSMRYQSSFCTFYMMLEYFFNEKGWGIANDAYKRKKCLNSSLDKTLESIKKYPLHYQWLSSELLKKGKSYNIDGLLFLINRYRDNLSHANDKSKNRNVFNEHGYFSLSYIAMMICLFVSIKKRMLPFVHPSEISGFLDR
;
A
#
# COMPACT_ATOMS: atom_id res chain seq x y z
N MET A 1 1.30 -3.80 19.21
CA MET A 1 0.01 -3.22 19.62
C MET A 1 -0.21 -1.93 18.84
N LEU A 2 -1.32 -1.76 18.10
CA LEU A 2 -1.67 -0.42 17.59
C LEU A 2 -1.84 0.47 18.83
N ASN A 3 -1.11 1.57 18.92
CA ASN A 3 -1.24 2.46 20.06
C ASN A 3 -2.18 3.59 19.61
N ILE A 4 -3.43 3.61 20.04
CA ILE A 4 -4.29 4.77 19.76
C ILE A 4 -4.20 5.64 21.00
N GLN A 5 -3.83 6.92 20.83
CA GLN A 5 -3.59 7.82 21.97
C GLN A 5 -4.81 7.93 22.92
N ASN A 6 -6.01 7.72 22.38
CA ASN A 6 -7.27 7.57 23.11
C ASN A 6 -7.98 6.34 22.52
N ASP A 7 -8.75 5.55 23.28
CA ASP A 7 -9.41 4.33 22.78
C ASP A 7 -10.33 4.52 21.55
N SER A 8 -10.55 5.77 21.12
CA SER A 8 -11.07 6.12 19.80
C SER A 8 -10.51 7.44 19.25
N ILE A 9 -10.51 7.54 17.91
CA ILE A 9 -10.18 8.71 17.09
C ILE A 9 -11.32 8.94 16.12
N GLU A 10 -11.77 10.19 15.98
CA GLU A 10 -12.87 10.56 15.08
C GLU A 10 -12.51 11.78 14.23
N ILE A 11 -12.85 11.72 12.94
CA ILE A 11 -12.64 12.79 11.98
C ILE A 11 -13.88 12.98 11.12
N LYS A 12 -14.27 14.25 10.97
CA LYS A 12 -15.34 14.67 10.09
C LYS A 12 -14.73 15.34 8.86
N LYS A 13 -14.92 14.74 7.68
CA LYS A 13 -14.59 15.32 6.37
C LYS A 13 -15.81 15.13 5.46
N HIS A 14 -16.58 16.18 5.27
CA HIS A 14 -17.83 16.14 4.50
C HIS A 14 -17.68 15.35 3.18
N PRO A 15 -18.60 14.41 2.87
CA PRO A 15 -19.79 14.01 3.64
C PRO A 15 -19.51 12.94 4.70
N PHE A 16 -18.26 12.51 4.85
CA PHE A 16 -17.88 11.36 5.67
C PHE A 16 -17.55 11.73 7.13
N LYS A 17 -17.94 10.83 8.02
CA LYS A 17 -17.41 10.74 9.39
C LYS A 17 -16.67 9.41 9.50
N ILE A 18 -15.40 9.47 9.89
CA ILE A 18 -14.48 8.33 9.95
C ILE A 18 -14.04 8.17 11.40
N LYS A 19 -14.20 6.96 11.95
CA LYS A 19 -13.84 6.64 13.33
C LYS A 19 -12.94 5.42 13.37
N LEU A 20 -11.78 5.55 14.01
CA LEU A 20 -10.91 4.45 14.39
C LEU A 20 -11.06 4.21 15.88
N TYR A 21 -11.21 2.96 16.30
CA TYR A 21 -11.39 2.66 17.72
C TYR A 21 -11.02 1.23 18.05
N LYS A 22 -10.83 0.99 19.34
CA LYS A 22 -10.52 -0.32 19.89
C LYS A 22 -11.74 -0.87 20.63
N THR A 23 -12.08 -2.13 20.37
CA THR A 23 -13.05 -2.88 21.17
C THR A 23 -12.38 -4.19 21.58
N LEU A 24 -12.37 -4.49 22.88
CA LEU A 24 -11.60 -5.60 23.46
C LEU A 24 -10.11 -5.51 23.09
N ASN A 25 -9.66 -6.28 22.11
CA ASN A 25 -8.29 -6.30 21.59
C ASN A 25 -8.20 -6.11 20.06
N GLU A 26 -9.31 -5.79 19.41
CA GLU A 26 -9.38 -5.56 17.98
C GLU A 26 -9.57 -4.07 17.68
N TYR A 27 -9.10 -3.65 16.50
CA TYR A 27 -9.23 -2.28 16.02
C TYR A 27 -10.24 -2.26 14.87
N TYR A 28 -11.05 -1.22 14.80
CA TYR A 28 -12.13 -1.09 13.82
C TYR A 28 -12.08 0.27 13.11
N ILE A 29 -12.56 0.31 11.86
CA ILE A 29 -12.73 1.54 11.08
C ILE A 29 -14.19 1.70 10.64
N SER A 30 -14.90 2.64 11.25
CA SER A 30 -16.25 2.99 10.81
C SER A 30 -16.22 4.21 9.89
N ILE A 31 -16.95 4.13 8.77
CA ILE A 31 -17.21 5.27 7.88
C ILE A 31 -18.72 5.42 7.77
N SER A 32 -19.22 6.62 8.05
CA SER A 32 -20.62 6.98 7.86
C SER A 32 -20.75 8.21 6.97
N LYS A 33 -21.85 8.28 6.20
CA LYS A 33 -22.25 9.47 5.45
C LYS A 33 -23.77 9.65 5.54
N PRO A 34 -24.29 10.88 5.51
CA PRO A 34 -25.72 11.08 5.36
C PRO A 34 -26.18 10.54 4.00
N ILE A 35 -27.34 9.90 3.98
CA ILE A 35 -27.94 9.33 2.77
C ILE A 35 -29.31 9.97 2.54
N SER A 36 -29.59 10.36 1.29
CA SER A 36 -30.88 10.90 0.92
C SER A 36 -31.91 9.79 0.71
N LYS A 37 -33.20 10.12 0.85
CA LYS A 37 -34.29 9.23 0.42
C LYS A 37 -34.09 8.84 -1.05
N GLY A 38 -34.28 7.56 -1.37
CA GLY A 38 -34.10 7.01 -2.72
C GLY A 38 -32.65 6.74 -3.12
N SER A 39 -31.67 6.90 -2.23
CA SER A 39 -30.28 6.50 -2.49
C SER A 39 -30.17 4.99 -2.73
N ASP A 40 -29.33 4.60 -3.70
CA ASP A 40 -28.98 3.18 -3.92
C ASP A 40 -28.20 2.56 -2.75
N CYS A 41 -27.76 3.35 -1.77
CA CYS A 41 -27.21 2.86 -0.51
C CYS A 41 -28.28 2.30 0.44
N LEU A 42 -29.58 2.48 0.16
CA LEU A 42 -30.67 1.96 0.98
C LEU A 42 -31.07 0.55 0.55
N PRO A 43 -31.42 -0.35 1.49
CA PRO A 43 -32.00 -1.63 1.13
C PRO A 43 -33.34 -1.40 0.46
N LYS A 44 -33.61 -2.16 -0.60
CA LYS A 44 -34.87 -2.08 -1.36
C LYS A 44 -35.71 -3.29 -1.01
N PHE A 45 -37.02 -3.09 -0.91
CA PHE A 45 -37.96 -4.19 -0.79
C PHE A 45 -38.45 -4.53 -2.19
N ASP A 46 -38.05 -5.69 -2.71
CA ASP A 46 -38.49 -6.17 -4.01
C ASP A 46 -39.68 -7.13 -3.84
N VAL A 47 -40.68 -6.98 -4.71
CA VAL A 47 -41.90 -7.78 -4.71
C VAL A 47 -42.06 -8.36 -6.10
N ASN A 48 -41.44 -9.51 -6.33
CA ASN A 48 -41.59 -10.28 -7.55
C ASN A 48 -42.67 -11.35 -7.36
N GLY A 49 -43.92 -11.00 -7.64
CA GLY A 49 -45.06 -11.91 -7.49
C GLY A 49 -45.41 -12.17 -6.03
N THR A 50 -45.30 -13.43 -5.57
CA THR A 50 -45.57 -13.83 -4.17
C THR A 50 -44.36 -13.69 -3.25
N ASP A 51 -43.16 -13.61 -3.81
CA ASP A 51 -41.93 -13.56 -3.04
C ASP A 51 -41.56 -12.11 -2.70
N LYS A 52 -41.28 -11.90 -1.42
CA LYS A 52 -40.89 -10.62 -0.85
C LYS A 52 -39.44 -10.73 -0.39
N GLU A 53 -38.54 -10.02 -1.03
CA GLU A 53 -37.11 -10.06 -0.72
C GLU A 53 -36.59 -8.68 -0.34
N ILE A 54 -35.67 -8.65 0.63
CA ILE A 54 -34.87 -7.46 0.92
C ILE A 54 -33.61 -7.51 0.08
N VAL A 55 -33.53 -6.63 -0.91
CA VAL A 55 -32.34 -6.47 -1.74
C VAL A 55 -31.38 -5.50 -1.05
N LEU A 56 -30.23 -6.02 -0.62
CA LEU A 56 -29.14 -5.22 -0.07
C LEU A 56 -28.45 -4.41 -1.18
N PRO A 57 -27.91 -3.22 -0.87
CA PRO A 57 -27.19 -2.43 -1.85
C PRO A 57 -25.93 -3.15 -2.32
N ASN A 58 -25.61 -2.99 -3.60
CA ASN A 58 -24.40 -3.53 -4.19
C ASN A 58 -23.15 -2.72 -3.80
N GLU A 59 -21.97 -3.30 -4.01
CA GLU A 59 -20.69 -2.66 -3.68
C GLU A 59 -20.49 -1.31 -4.37
N SER A 60 -20.97 -1.15 -5.61
CA SER A 60 -20.89 0.13 -6.31
C SER A 60 -21.57 1.27 -5.56
N SER A 61 -22.60 0.99 -4.75
CA SER A 61 -23.33 1.99 -3.99
C SER A 61 -22.49 2.62 -2.87
N TYR A 62 -21.53 1.86 -2.30
CA TYR A 62 -20.65 2.32 -1.21
C TYR A 62 -19.16 2.32 -1.57
N ARG A 63 -18.83 2.28 -2.87
CA ARG A 63 -17.45 2.27 -3.39
C ARG A 63 -16.58 3.39 -2.83
N GLU A 64 -17.12 4.61 -2.73
CA GLU A 64 -16.38 5.76 -2.19
C GLU A 64 -15.90 5.51 -0.74
N MET A 65 -16.67 4.78 0.07
CA MET A 65 -16.28 4.41 1.42
C MET A 65 -15.13 3.40 1.39
N LEU A 66 -15.20 2.41 0.49
CA LEU A 66 -14.11 1.44 0.30
C LEU A 66 -12.82 2.12 -0.14
N GLU A 67 -12.89 3.10 -1.03
CA GLU A 67 -11.71 3.88 -1.42
C GLU A 67 -11.10 4.63 -0.24
N VAL A 68 -11.92 5.15 0.68
CA VAL A 68 -11.42 5.78 1.90
C VAL A 68 -10.74 4.75 2.80
N ILE A 69 -11.32 3.55 2.95
CA ILE A 69 -10.69 2.44 3.71
C ILE A 69 -9.36 2.07 3.07
N ASN A 70 -9.33 1.81 1.76
CA ASN A 70 -8.13 1.43 1.01
C ASN A 70 -7.04 2.53 1.10
N HIS A 71 -7.45 3.79 1.09
CA HIS A 71 -6.55 4.92 1.30
C HIS A 71 -5.96 4.89 2.72
N VAL A 72 -6.78 4.81 3.76
CA VAL A 72 -6.31 4.73 5.15
C VAL A 72 -5.38 3.54 5.35
N GLU A 73 -5.72 2.39 4.79
CA GLU A 73 -4.93 1.16 4.87
C GLU A 73 -3.56 1.31 4.20
N SER A 74 -3.53 1.82 2.96
CA SER A 74 -2.32 1.92 2.15
C SER A 74 -1.31 2.88 2.78
N PHE A 75 -1.78 4.06 3.21
CA PHE A 75 -0.95 5.04 3.92
C PHE A 75 -0.62 4.57 5.35
N GLY A 76 -1.53 3.88 6.01
CA GLY A 76 -1.29 3.25 7.32
C GLY A 76 -0.25 2.14 7.26
N SER A 77 -0.15 1.41 6.14
CA SER A 77 0.88 0.40 5.94
C SER A 77 2.28 1.02 5.85
N LEU A 78 2.40 2.13 5.14
CA LEU A 78 3.64 2.90 5.00
C LEU A 78 4.05 3.58 6.32
N ASP A 79 3.12 4.30 6.95
CA ASP A 79 3.43 5.19 8.08
C ASP A 79 3.39 4.49 9.43
N ARG A 80 2.44 3.55 9.59
CA ARG A 80 2.04 2.97 10.90
C ARG A 80 2.12 1.44 10.91
N LYS A 81 2.68 0.85 9.86
CA LYS A 81 2.86 -0.59 9.70
C LYS A 81 1.55 -1.37 9.81
N PHE A 82 0.45 -0.87 9.26
CA PHE A 82 -0.76 -1.67 9.08
C PHE A 82 -0.44 -2.86 8.17
N GLU A 83 -1.02 -4.03 8.50
CA GLU A 83 -0.92 -5.23 7.68
C GLU A 83 -2.08 -5.25 6.68
N TYR A 84 -3.32 -5.25 7.18
CA TYR A 84 -4.50 -5.06 6.34
C TYR A 84 -5.72 -4.58 7.14
N ILE A 85 -6.74 -4.11 6.42
CA ILE A 85 -8.10 -3.90 6.91
C ILE A 85 -8.98 -4.99 6.29
N ASP A 86 -9.65 -5.78 7.11
CA ASP A 86 -10.55 -6.86 6.72
C ASP A 86 -11.83 -6.27 6.11
N THR A 87 -11.83 -6.17 4.78
CA THR A 87 -12.98 -5.78 3.97
C THR A 87 -13.88 -6.98 3.63
N SER A 88 -13.47 -8.22 3.94
CA SER A 88 -14.33 -9.40 3.68
C SER A 88 -15.52 -9.47 4.63
N ASN A 89 -15.41 -8.85 5.81
CA ASN A 89 -16.44 -8.81 6.84
C ASN A 89 -17.01 -7.38 7.00
N ILE A 90 -17.32 -6.70 5.90
CA ILE A 90 -18.02 -5.41 5.94
C ILE A 90 -19.44 -5.64 6.45
N THR A 91 -19.84 -4.84 7.44
CA THR A 91 -21.24 -4.75 7.86
C THR A 91 -21.79 -3.41 7.39
N LEU A 92 -23.00 -3.41 6.83
CA LEU A 92 -23.71 -2.18 6.48
C LEU A 92 -24.75 -1.86 7.55
N LYS A 93 -24.83 -0.60 7.98
CA LYS A 93 -25.78 -0.15 8.99
C LYS A 93 -26.44 1.15 8.56
N TRP A 94 -27.75 1.22 8.76
CA TRP A 94 -28.58 2.40 8.53
C TRP A 94 -29.07 2.88 9.89
N THR A 95 -28.75 4.13 10.23
CA THR A 95 -29.18 4.76 11.49
C THR A 95 -30.18 5.84 11.12
N ALA A 96 -31.36 5.81 11.71
CA ALA A 96 -32.37 6.85 11.52
C ALA A 96 -31.90 8.15 12.20
N GLU A 97 -32.28 9.32 11.66
CA GLU A 97 -31.86 10.63 12.17
C GLU A 97 -32.33 10.94 13.60
N ASN A 98 -33.21 10.12 14.20
CA ASN A 98 -33.80 10.40 15.50
C ASN A 98 -33.21 9.48 16.60
N ASP A 99 -32.50 10.13 17.53
CA ASP A 99 -32.20 9.74 18.91
C ASP A 99 -31.83 8.28 19.17
N HIS A 100 -30.63 7.90 18.70
CA HIS A 100 -29.57 7.27 19.48
C HIS A 100 -28.43 6.96 18.50
N ASP A 101 -27.50 7.89 18.36
CA ASP A 101 -26.34 7.85 17.45
C ASP A 101 -25.31 6.78 17.93
N HIS A 102 -25.72 5.51 17.93
CA HIS A 102 -24.90 4.38 18.40
C HIS A 102 -23.95 3.93 17.29
N PHE A 103 -22.73 4.49 17.32
CA PHE A 103 -21.60 4.00 16.54
C PHE A 103 -21.25 2.55 16.95
N SER A 104 -21.34 1.62 16.00
CA SER A 104 -21.02 0.20 16.21
C SER A 104 -19.89 -0.27 15.27
N PRO A 105 -19.13 -1.34 15.62
CA PRO A 105 -17.95 -1.79 14.85
C PRO A 105 -18.31 -2.20 13.45
N LEU A 106 -17.61 -1.61 12.49
CA LEU A 106 -17.67 -1.88 11.07
C LEU A 106 -16.21 -2.04 10.63
N THR A 107 -15.95 -3.14 9.93
CA THR A 107 -14.66 -3.67 9.45
C THR A 107 -13.53 -3.82 10.48
N ARG A 108 -13.01 -5.05 10.56
CA ARG A 108 -11.92 -5.43 11.45
C ARG A 108 -10.58 -5.01 10.84
N ILE A 109 -9.72 -4.35 11.61
CA ILE A 109 -8.31 -4.16 11.23
C ILE A 109 -7.53 -5.30 11.88
N THR A 110 -7.11 -6.28 11.08
CA THR A 110 -6.32 -7.39 11.60
C THR A 110 -4.84 -7.04 11.54
N ARG A 111 -4.13 -7.35 12.62
CA ARG A 111 -2.68 -7.20 12.72
C ARG A 111 -2.09 -8.39 13.44
N LYS A 112 -1.19 -9.13 12.80
CA LYS A 112 -0.46 -10.26 13.38
C LYS A 112 0.87 -9.75 13.93
N ILE A 113 0.87 -9.41 15.22
CA ILE A 113 2.06 -8.89 15.92
C ILE A 113 3.18 -9.93 15.89
N SER A 114 4.31 -9.60 15.25
CA SER A 114 5.61 -10.17 15.59
C SER A 114 6.24 -9.33 16.72
N GLU A 115 6.75 -9.99 17.76
CA GLU A 115 6.98 -9.41 19.10
C GLU A 115 8.13 -8.41 19.24
N SER A 116 8.75 -7.92 18.17
CA SER A 116 10.03 -7.18 18.26
C SER A 116 10.03 -5.70 17.84
N GLN A 117 8.89 -5.07 17.56
CA GLN A 117 8.87 -3.67 17.11
C GLN A 117 8.01 -2.77 18.00
N GLN A 118 8.62 -1.74 18.59
CA GLN A 118 7.90 -0.57 19.12
C GLN A 118 7.17 0.13 17.96
N LEU A 119 5.95 0.58 18.22
CA LEU A 119 5.03 1.07 17.19
C LEU A 119 4.57 2.47 17.54
N ASP A 120 4.66 3.35 16.55
CA ASP A 120 4.12 4.69 16.70
C ASP A 120 2.60 4.64 16.85
N PRO A 121 2.04 5.45 17.76
CA PRO A 121 0.61 5.54 17.88
C PRO A 121 -0.04 6.15 16.63
N ILE A 122 -1.26 5.68 16.32
CA ILE A 122 -2.16 6.40 15.43
C ILE A 122 -2.60 7.64 16.19
N SER A 123 -2.19 8.81 15.72
CA SER A 123 -2.64 10.10 16.24
C SER A 123 -3.83 10.63 15.45
N ASN A 124 -4.64 11.49 16.08
CA ASN A 124 -5.70 12.24 15.40
C ASN A 124 -5.13 13.00 14.19
N ASP A 125 -3.97 13.62 14.35
CA ASP A 125 -3.31 14.40 13.29
C ASP A 125 -2.92 13.53 12.09
N TRP A 126 -2.41 12.32 12.34
CA TRP A 126 -2.06 11.41 11.27
C TRP A 126 -3.28 11.02 10.44
N LEU A 127 -4.38 10.63 11.09
CA LEU A 127 -5.59 10.25 10.37
C LEU A 127 -6.17 11.48 9.65
N ARG A 128 -6.13 12.66 10.28
CA ARG A 128 -6.62 13.92 9.69
C ARG A 128 -5.86 14.25 8.44
N ASN A 129 -4.54 14.23 8.49
CA ASN A 129 -3.69 14.55 7.35
C ASN A 129 -3.84 13.51 6.23
N THR A 130 -3.95 12.22 6.58
CA THR A 130 -4.17 11.15 5.62
C THR A 130 -5.48 11.33 4.86
N ILE A 131 -6.57 11.65 5.57
CA ILE A 131 -7.90 11.83 4.99
C ILE A 131 -8.04 13.17 4.26
N SER A 132 -7.57 14.27 4.85
CA SER A 132 -7.67 15.62 4.28
C SER A 132 -7.00 15.69 2.91
N HIS A 133 -5.83 15.09 2.77
CA HIS A 133 -5.06 15.12 1.52
C HIS A 133 -5.44 14.04 0.51
N LYS A 134 -6.49 13.21 0.72
CA LYS A 134 -6.94 12.17 -0.24
C LYS A 134 -7.00 12.70 -1.67
N ASN A 135 -7.61 13.87 -1.88
CA ASN A 135 -7.81 14.43 -3.22
C ASN A 135 -6.49 14.86 -3.89
N GLN A 136 -5.53 15.38 -3.12
CA GLN A 136 -4.21 15.75 -3.64
C GLN A 136 -3.33 14.53 -3.91
N LEU A 137 -3.49 13.49 -3.09
CA LEU A 137 -2.77 12.22 -3.23
C LEU A 137 -3.37 11.32 -4.32
N GLY A 138 -4.63 11.53 -4.71
CA GLY A 138 -5.29 10.81 -5.79
C GLY A 138 -5.22 9.30 -5.63
N ASP A 139 -4.89 8.61 -6.72
CA ASP A 139 -4.87 7.15 -6.80
C ASP A 139 -3.61 6.50 -6.22
N LEU A 140 -2.78 7.23 -5.46
CA LEU A 140 -1.56 6.67 -4.84
C LEU A 140 -1.84 5.50 -3.89
N TYR A 141 -3.08 5.35 -3.37
CA TYR A 141 -3.46 4.18 -2.59
C TYR A 141 -3.30 2.88 -3.38
N PHE A 142 -3.54 2.88 -4.70
CA PHE A 142 -3.44 1.68 -5.53
C PHE A 142 -2.00 1.13 -5.58
N PRO A 143 -0.97 1.89 -6.03
CA PRO A 143 0.40 1.38 -5.99
C PRO A 143 0.92 1.14 -4.57
N PHE A 144 0.42 1.86 -3.57
CA PHE A 144 0.82 1.63 -2.17
C PHE A 144 0.22 0.35 -1.58
N SER A 145 -0.86 -0.19 -2.16
CA SER A 145 -1.34 -1.53 -1.81
C SER A 145 -0.32 -2.63 -2.15
N PHE A 146 0.40 -2.51 -3.28
CA PHE A 146 1.51 -3.41 -3.61
C PHE A 146 2.64 -3.32 -2.57
N TYR A 147 2.94 -2.11 -2.06
CA TYR A 147 3.92 -1.97 -0.98
C TYR A 147 3.49 -2.73 0.28
N ARG A 148 2.24 -2.55 0.70
CA ARG A 148 1.63 -3.27 1.85
C ARG A 148 1.77 -4.78 1.67
N ASP A 149 1.33 -5.29 0.52
CA ASP A 149 1.32 -6.73 0.24
C ASP A 149 2.74 -7.29 0.16
N GLY A 150 3.65 -6.58 -0.51
CA GLY A 150 5.06 -6.95 -0.59
C GLY A 150 5.72 -7.02 0.78
N LYS A 151 5.43 -6.06 1.67
CA LYS A 151 5.93 -6.03 3.05
C LYS A 151 5.37 -7.18 3.88
N ASN A 152 4.07 -7.47 3.77
CA ASN A 152 3.45 -8.59 4.49
C ASN A 152 4.03 -9.94 4.04
N LEU A 153 4.24 -10.11 2.73
CA LEU A 153 4.89 -11.30 2.16
C LEU A 153 6.34 -11.42 2.64
N PHE A 154 7.09 -10.32 2.70
CA PHE A 154 8.47 -10.29 3.19
C PHE A 154 8.56 -10.80 4.63
N TYR A 155 7.75 -10.26 5.54
CA TYR A 155 7.74 -10.68 6.95
C TYR A 155 7.15 -12.07 7.16
N SER A 156 6.40 -12.59 6.18
CA SER A 156 5.94 -13.98 6.13
C SER A 156 6.95 -14.92 5.46
N MET A 157 8.18 -14.47 5.21
CA MET A 157 9.27 -15.22 4.57
C MET A 157 8.97 -15.69 3.12
N ARG A 158 8.00 -15.06 2.45
CA ARG A 158 7.65 -15.29 1.03
C ARG A 158 8.37 -14.28 0.15
N TYR A 159 9.71 -14.29 0.20
CA TYR A 159 10.60 -13.29 -0.40
C TYR A 159 10.49 -13.19 -1.92
N GLN A 160 10.31 -14.30 -2.65
CA GLN A 160 10.12 -14.26 -4.09
C GLN A 160 8.82 -13.57 -4.47
N SER A 161 7.73 -13.92 -3.77
CA SER A 161 6.42 -13.28 -3.95
C SER A 161 6.51 -11.80 -3.58
N SER A 162 7.17 -11.48 -2.47
CA SER A 162 7.42 -10.12 -2.01
C SER A 162 8.17 -9.28 -3.05
N PHE A 163 9.25 -9.82 -3.63
CA PHE A 163 9.99 -9.17 -4.71
C PHE A 163 9.09 -8.88 -5.93
N CYS A 164 8.30 -9.84 -6.38
CA CYS A 164 7.35 -9.63 -7.48
C CYS A 164 6.38 -8.50 -7.17
N THR A 165 5.83 -8.46 -5.95
CA THR A 165 4.88 -7.42 -5.55
C THR A 165 5.52 -6.03 -5.52
N PHE A 166 6.74 -5.89 -4.98
CA PHE A 166 7.47 -4.63 -5.06
C PHE A 166 7.81 -4.24 -6.50
N TYR A 167 8.17 -5.19 -7.35
CA TYR A 167 8.41 -4.91 -8.76
C TYR A 167 7.14 -4.40 -9.47
N MET A 168 5.96 -4.97 -9.20
CA MET A 168 4.69 -4.48 -9.74
C MET A 168 4.41 -3.03 -9.35
N MET A 169 4.75 -2.62 -8.14
CA MET A 169 4.66 -1.21 -7.73
C MET A 169 5.57 -0.31 -8.58
N LEU A 170 6.81 -0.73 -8.80
CA LEU A 170 7.75 0.01 -9.65
C LEU A 170 7.26 0.07 -11.11
N GLU A 171 6.73 -1.04 -11.64
CA GLU A 171 6.11 -1.06 -12.96
C GLU A 171 4.95 -0.08 -13.02
N TYR A 172 4.03 -0.10 -12.05
CA TYR A 172 2.90 0.82 -12.03
C TYR A 172 3.34 2.29 -12.10
N PHE A 173 4.40 2.66 -11.39
CA PHE A 173 4.88 4.04 -11.39
C PHE A 173 5.73 4.44 -12.60
N PHE A 174 6.42 3.48 -13.23
CA PHE A 174 7.50 3.79 -14.17
C PHE A 174 7.30 3.18 -15.56
N ASN A 175 6.32 2.31 -15.74
CA ASN A 175 5.97 1.71 -17.02
C ASN A 175 4.80 2.47 -17.68
N GLU A 176 4.92 2.78 -18.97
CA GLU A 176 3.83 3.41 -19.74
C GLU A 176 3.40 2.59 -20.97
N LYS A 177 4.12 1.53 -21.37
CA LYS A 177 3.91 0.89 -22.68
C LYS A 177 4.07 -0.65 -22.74
N GLY A 178 4.16 -1.36 -21.60
CA GLY A 178 4.18 -2.84 -21.54
C GLY A 178 5.26 -3.39 -20.61
N TRP A 179 5.16 -4.67 -20.20
CA TRP A 179 6.01 -5.30 -19.16
C TRP A 179 7.49 -4.87 -19.14
N GLY A 180 7.99 -4.43 -17.97
CA GLY A 180 9.35 -3.95 -17.76
C GLY A 180 9.48 -2.45 -17.43
N ILE A 181 10.56 -2.08 -16.74
CA ILE A 181 10.93 -0.67 -16.52
C ILE A 181 11.72 -0.20 -17.75
N ALA A 182 11.01 0.28 -18.78
CA ALA A 182 11.62 0.79 -20.02
C ALA A 182 12.28 2.17 -19.84
N ASN A 183 13.32 2.43 -20.63
CA ASN A 183 14.08 3.69 -20.65
C ASN A 183 13.34 4.80 -21.43
N ASP A 184 12.51 5.63 -20.77
CA ASP A 184 12.37 7.11 -20.90
C ASP A 184 11.05 7.69 -20.32
N ALA A 185 10.91 8.97 -19.94
CA ALA A 185 11.78 10.15 -20.12
C ALA A 185 11.82 11.09 -18.88
N TYR A 186 13.03 11.45 -18.46
CA TYR A 186 13.41 12.49 -17.49
C TYR A 186 12.77 12.51 -16.09
N LYS A 187 11.46 12.75 -15.91
CA LYS A 187 10.84 12.85 -14.56
C LYS A 187 10.77 11.50 -13.84
N ARG A 188 10.50 10.44 -14.58
CA ARG A 188 10.51 9.05 -14.10
C ARG A 188 11.93 8.62 -13.75
N LYS A 189 12.90 8.95 -14.61
CA LYS A 189 14.33 8.78 -14.36
C LYS A 189 14.76 9.51 -13.11
N LYS A 190 14.43 10.79 -12.91
CA LYS A 190 14.85 11.53 -11.71
C LYS A 190 14.31 10.94 -10.42
N CYS A 191 12.99 10.69 -10.34
CA CYS A 191 12.37 10.09 -9.16
C CYS A 191 12.95 8.70 -8.85
N LEU A 192 13.10 7.85 -9.88
CA LEU A 192 13.62 6.50 -9.72
C LEU A 192 15.12 6.52 -9.42
N ASN A 193 15.93 7.26 -10.17
CA ASN A 193 17.38 7.38 -9.99
C ASN A 193 17.74 7.89 -8.60
N SER A 194 17.09 8.96 -8.13
CA SER A 194 17.33 9.44 -6.77
C SER A 194 16.89 8.43 -5.70
N SER A 195 15.85 7.63 -5.96
CA SER A 195 15.44 6.54 -5.06
C SER A 195 16.42 5.35 -5.09
N LEU A 196 16.95 5.01 -6.26
CA LEU A 196 17.97 3.98 -6.46
C LEU A 196 19.30 4.39 -5.80
N ASP A 197 19.71 5.64 -5.99
CA ASP A 197 20.90 6.23 -5.38
C ASP A 197 20.79 6.23 -3.84
N LYS A 198 19.67 6.72 -3.30
CA LYS A 198 19.37 6.64 -1.85
C LYS A 198 19.35 5.20 -1.34
N THR A 199 18.91 4.24 -2.15
CA THR A 199 18.97 2.81 -1.82
C THR A 199 20.42 2.33 -1.74
N LEU A 200 21.24 2.64 -2.75
CA LEU A 200 22.66 2.26 -2.80
C LEU A 200 23.46 2.84 -1.64
N GLU A 201 23.14 4.05 -1.19
CA GLU A 201 23.76 4.65 0.00
C GLU A 201 23.23 4.02 1.29
N SER A 202 21.92 3.82 1.40
CA SER A 202 21.30 3.32 2.63
C SER A 202 21.59 1.84 2.87
N ILE A 203 21.71 1.02 1.81
CA ILE A 203 21.93 -0.42 1.94
C ILE A 203 23.29 -0.75 2.54
N LYS A 204 24.28 0.16 2.44
CA LYS A 204 25.60 0.02 3.09
C LYS A 204 25.50 -0.13 4.61
N LYS A 205 24.41 0.37 5.22
CA LYS A 205 24.12 0.22 6.66
C LYS A 205 23.66 -1.19 7.04
N TYR A 206 23.37 -2.05 6.07
CA TYR A 206 22.88 -3.41 6.24
C TYR A 206 23.87 -4.40 5.59
N PRO A 207 24.92 -4.84 6.31
CA PRO A 207 26.05 -5.56 5.73
C PRO A 207 25.68 -6.80 4.92
N LEU A 208 24.70 -7.58 5.40
CA LEU A 208 24.20 -8.77 4.73
C LEU A 208 23.69 -8.47 3.31
N HIS A 209 22.84 -7.47 3.18
CA HIS A 209 22.22 -7.10 1.91
C HIS A 209 23.20 -6.38 0.99
N TYR A 210 24.07 -5.55 1.56
CA TYR A 210 25.14 -4.87 0.81
C TYR A 210 26.13 -5.86 0.20
N GLN A 211 26.63 -6.83 0.99
CA GLN A 211 27.55 -7.86 0.51
C GLN A 211 26.90 -8.72 -0.57
N TRP A 212 25.63 -9.08 -0.39
CA TRP A 212 24.87 -9.83 -1.40
C TRP A 212 24.77 -9.04 -2.71
N LEU A 213 24.38 -7.77 -2.66
CA LEU A 213 24.24 -6.90 -3.83
C LEU A 213 25.57 -6.75 -4.58
N SER A 214 26.63 -6.40 -3.86
CA SER A 214 27.97 -6.24 -4.44
C SER A 214 28.47 -7.52 -5.10
N SER A 215 28.25 -8.67 -4.46
CA SER A 215 28.63 -9.98 -5.00
C SER A 215 27.84 -10.34 -6.25
N GLU A 216 26.52 -10.12 -6.26
CA GLU A 216 25.68 -10.43 -7.43
C GLU A 216 25.98 -9.51 -8.61
N LEU A 217 26.25 -8.23 -8.39
CA LEU A 217 26.67 -7.31 -9.43
C LEU A 217 28.02 -7.71 -10.03
N LEU A 218 29.00 -8.05 -9.18
CA LEU A 218 30.32 -8.52 -9.62
C LEU A 218 30.21 -9.80 -10.48
N LYS A 219 29.43 -10.79 -10.03
CA LYS A 219 29.16 -12.03 -10.79
C LYS A 219 28.52 -11.78 -12.15
N LYS A 220 27.88 -10.63 -12.35
CA LYS A 220 27.21 -10.23 -13.60
C LYS A 220 28.02 -9.22 -14.41
N GLY A 221 29.24 -8.89 -13.99
CA GLY A 221 30.08 -7.90 -14.66
C GLY A 221 29.46 -6.50 -14.64
N LYS A 222 28.74 -6.15 -13.56
CA LYS A 222 28.10 -4.84 -13.37
C LYS A 222 28.74 -4.09 -12.21
N SER A 223 28.76 -2.76 -12.35
CA SER A 223 29.26 -1.86 -11.31
C SER A 223 28.22 -1.64 -10.21
N TYR A 224 28.69 -1.31 -9.00
CA TYR A 224 27.84 -0.88 -7.89
C TYR A 224 27.38 0.57 -8.14
N ASN A 225 26.36 0.73 -8.98
CA ASN A 225 25.76 2.01 -9.34
C ASN A 225 24.29 1.83 -9.72
N ILE A 226 23.62 2.94 -10.06
CA ILE A 226 22.19 2.95 -10.44
C ILE A 226 21.91 1.96 -11.57
N ASP A 227 22.74 1.97 -12.62
CA ASP A 227 22.57 1.09 -13.79
C ASP A 227 22.72 -0.38 -13.43
N GLY A 228 23.69 -0.71 -12.57
CA GLY A 228 23.89 -2.07 -12.06
C GLY A 228 22.70 -2.56 -11.26
N LEU A 229 22.19 -1.73 -10.34
CA LEU A 229 21.02 -2.07 -9.52
C LEU A 229 19.76 -2.26 -10.37
N LEU A 230 19.51 -1.36 -11.33
CA LEU A 230 18.38 -1.47 -12.24
C LEU A 230 18.48 -2.72 -13.12
N PHE A 231 19.67 -3.00 -13.66
CA PHE A 231 19.94 -4.23 -14.41
C PHE A 231 19.62 -5.46 -13.57
N LEU A 232 20.06 -5.51 -12.30
CA LEU A 232 19.86 -6.66 -11.43
C LEU A 232 18.37 -6.92 -11.22
N ILE A 233 17.61 -5.89 -10.85
CA ILE A 233 16.17 -6.00 -10.54
C ILE A 233 15.39 -6.47 -11.78
N ASN A 234 15.63 -5.86 -12.94
CA ASN A 234 14.99 -6.27 -14.19
C ASN A 234 15.36 -7.71 -14.56
N ARG A 235 16.64 -8.08 -14.43
CA ARG A 235 17.11 -9.44 -14.76
C ARG A 235 16.46 -10.52 -13.91
N TYR A 236 16.30 -10.27 -12.61
CA TYR A 236 15.61 -11.23 -11.73
C TYR A 236 14.11 -11.30 -12.02
N ARG A 237 13.46 -10.18 -12.36
CA ARG A 237 12.06 -10.21 -12.83
C ARG A 237 11.93 -11.05 -14.10
N ASP A 238 12.78 -10.84 -15.09
CA ASP A 238 12.76 -11.58 -16.37
C ASP A 238 12.96 -13.08 -16.14
N ASN A 239 13.85 -13.44 -15.22
CA ASN A 239 14.08 -14.84 -14.87
C ASN A 239 12.83 -15.51 -14.32
N LEU A 240 12.03 -14.79 -13.51
CA LEU A 240 10.76 -15.27 -12.97
C LEU A 240 9.66 -15.32 -14.05
N SER A 241 9.61 -14.34 -14.97
CA SER A 241 8.65 -14.34 -16.09
C SER A 241 8.87 -15.49 -17.08
N HIS A 242 10.11 -15.98 -17.20
CA HIS A 242 10.49 -17.08 -18.10
C HIS A 242 10.79 -18.39 -17.36
N ALA A 243 10.12 -18.63 -16.23
CA ALA A 243 10.31 -19.83 -15.40
C ALA A 243 9.96 -21.16 -16.10
N ASN A 244 9.19 -21.13 -17.19
CA ASN A 244 8.80 -22.33 -17.95
C ASN A 244 9.89 -22.88 -18.88
N ASP A 245 11.03 -22.18 -19.02
CA ASP A 245 12.13 -22.62 -19.88
C ASP A 245 12.93 -23.74 -19.20
N LYS A 246 12.42 -24.99 -19.34
CA LYS A 246 13.00 -26.23 -18.77
C LYS A 246 14.47 -26.45 -19.11
N SER A 247 14.98 -25.80 -20.17
CA SER A 247 16.38 -25.88 -20.59
C SER A 247 17.35 -25.21 -19.61
N LYS A 248 16.86 -24.29 -18.79
CA LYS A 248 17.64 -23.58 -17.77
C LYS A 248 17.16 -24.08 -16.43
N ASN A 249 17.92 -24.98 -15.81
CA ASN A 249 17.68 -25.56 -14.49
C ASN A 249 17.71 -24.46 -13.39
N ARG A 250 16.70 -23.59 -13.40
CA ARG A 250 16.55 -22.42 -12.55
C ARG A 250 15.71 -22.88 -11.37
N ASN A 251 16.29 -22.86 -10.17
CA ASN A 251 15.55 -23.20 -8.98
C ASN A 251 14.53 -22.08 -8.68
N VAL A 252 13.31 -22.22 -9.21
CA VAL A 252 12.21 -21.24 -9.13
C VAL A 252 11.62 -21.12 -7.72
N PHE A 253 12.08 -21.94 -6.76
CA PHE A 253 11.54 -22.01 -5.40
C PHE A 253 12.57 -21.65 -4.31
N ASN A 254 13.67 -20.97 -4.67
CA ASN A 254 14.66 -20.55 -3.69
C ASN A 254 14.25 -19.25 -2.98
N GLU A 255 13.27 -19.32 -2.07
CA GLU A 255 12.81 -18.17 -1.28
C GLU A 255 13.96 -17.45 -0.58
N HIS A 256 14.88 -18.19 0.06
CA HIS A 256 16.05 -17.59 0.73
C HIS A 256 16.97 -16.82 -0.23
N GLY A 257 17.07 -17.24 -1.49
CA GLY A 257 17.81 -16.55 -2.54
C GLY A 257 17.24 -15.18 -2.89
N TYR A 258 15.95 -14.94 -2.61
CA TYR A 258 15.27 -13.65 -2.83
C TYR A 258 15.27 -12.75 -1.60
N PHE A 259 15.80 -13.17 -0.45
CA PHE A 259 15.75 -12.38 0.78
C PHE A 259 16.37 -10.97 0.62
N SER A 260 17.63 -10.90 0.21
CA SER A 260 18.29 -9.61 -0.01
C SER A 260 17.68 -8.83 -1.17
N LEU A 261 17.28 -9.52 -2.25
CA LEU A 261 16.67 -8.86 -3.41
C LEU A 261 15.33 -8.20 -3.06
N SER A 262 14.47 -8.91 -2.32
CA SER A 262 13.18 -8.39 -1.86
C SER A 262 13.35 -7.25 -0.86
N TYR A 263 14.33 -7.33 0.04
CA TYR A 263 14.66 -6.22 0.93
C TYR A 263 15.12 -4.97 0.18
N ILE A 264 15.99 -5.13 -0.82
CA ILE A 264 16.44 -4.04 -1.68
C ILE A 264 15.26 -3.44 -2.46
N ALA A 265 14.40 -4.27 -3.05
CA ALA A 265 13.19 -3.80 -3.74
C ALA A 265 12.23 -3.06 -2.80
N MET A 266 12.06 -3.54 -1.56
CA MET A 266 11.30 -2.86 -0.50
C MET A 266 11.86 -1.47 -0.21
N MET A 267 13.19 -1.32 -0.11
CA MET A 267 13.83 -0.02 0.13
C MET A 267 13.63 0.96 -1.03
N ILE A 268 13.76 0.49 -2.28
CA ILE A 268 13.50 1.31 -3.46
C ILE A 268 12.05 1.80 -3.43
N CYS A 269 11.10 0.89 -3.21
CA CYS A 269 9.69 1.22 -3.13
C CYS A 269 9.40 2.22 -2.00
N LEU A 270 10.05 2.09 -0.84
CA LEU A 270 9.90 3.05 0.26
C LEU A 270 10.33 4.46 -0.16
N PHE A 271 11.50 4.61 -0.78
CA PHE A 271 11.97 5.93 -1.25
C PHE A 271 11.09 6.49 -2.37
N VAL A 272 10.61 5.63 -3.28
CA VAL A 272 9.64 6.02 -4.31
C VAL A 272 8.34 6.49 -3.67
N SER A 273 7.80 5.78 -2.68
CA SER A 273 6.58 6.16 -1.96
C SER A 273 6.71 7.51 -1.29
N ILE A 274 7.83 7.77 -0.61
CA ILE A 274 8.10 9.07 0.03
C ILE A 274 8.07 10.18 -1.02
N LYS A 275 8.80 10.01 -2.14
CA LYS A 275 8.84 11.02 -3.21
C LYS A 275 7.47 11.24 -3.86
N LYS A 276 6.79 10.16 -4.22
CA LYS A 276 5.47 10.21 -4.89
C LYS A 276 4.41 10.85 -3.98
N ARG A 277 4.46 10.58 -2.68
CA ARG A 277 3.57 11.21 -1.69
C ARG A 277 3.82 12.70 -1.54
N MET A 278 5.07 13.14 -1.56
CA MET A 278 5.42 14.55 -1.35
C MET A 278 5.22 15.39 -2.62
N LEU A 279 5.34 14.79 -3.80
CA LEU A 279 5.30 15.50 -5.08
C LEU A 279 4.09 16.42 -5.29
N PRO A 280 2.84 16.06 -4.90
CA PRO A 280 1.67 16.94 -5.04
C PRO A 280 1.74 18.22 -4.18
N PHE A 281 2.63 18.26 -3.18
CA PHE A 281 2.81 19.40 -2.28
C PHE A 281 4.01 20.27 -2.64
N VAL A 282 4.77 19.90 -3.68
CA VAL A 282 5.94 20.66 -4.13
C VAL A 282 5.49 21.73 -5.11
N HIS A 283 5.98 22.96 -4.92
CA HIS A 283 5.65 24.05 -5.83
C HIS A 283 6.13 23.70 -7.26
N PRO A 284 5.37 24.01 -8.33
CA PRO A 284 5.72 23.60 -9.70
C PRO A 284 7.15 23.98 -10.14
N SER A 285 7.66 25.13 -9.69
CA SER A 285 9.04 25.58 -9.99
C SER A 285 10.13 24.75 -9.29
N GLU A 286 9.80 24.03 -8.22
CA GLU A 286 10.74 23.29 -7.39
C GLU A 286 10.74 21.78 -7.72
N ILE A 287 9.78 21.32 -8.52
CA ILE A 287 9.61 19.88 -8.85
C ILE A 287 10.90 19.26 -9.38
N SER A 288 11.61 19.93 -10.29
CA SER A 288 12.85 19.35 -10.85
C SER A 288 13.89 19.13 -9.75
N GLY A 289 14.16 20.16 -8.95
CA GLY A 289 15.13 20.07 -7.85
C GLY A 289 14.72 19.07 -6.77
N PHE A 290 13.42 18.95 -6.49
CA PHE A 290 12.90 17.94 -5.57
C PHE A 290 13.10 16.51 -6.09
N LEU A 291 12.89 16.29 -7.40
CA LEU A 291 13.09 14.98 -8.01
C LEU A 291 14.57 14.59 -8.07
N ASP A 292 15.48 15.58 -8.14
CA ASP A 292 16.93 15.38 -8.15
C ASP A 292 17.53 15.01 -6.78
N ARG A 293 16.87 15.38 -5.66
CA ARG A 293 17.35 15.16 -4.28
C ARG A 293 16.97 13.82 -3.67
#